data_AF-A0A9E6ZUV7-F1
#
_entry.id   AF-A0A9E6ZUV7-F1
#
_cell.length_a   1.000
_cell.length_b   1.000
_cell.length_c   1.000
_cell.angle_alpha   90.00
_cell.angle_beta   90.00
_cell.angle_gamma   90.00
#
_symmetry.space_group_name_H-M   'P 1'
#
loop_
_entity.id
_entity.type
_entity.pdbx_description
1 polymer ?
#
loop_
_entity_poly.entity_id
_entity_poly.type
_entity_poly.pdbx_seq_one_letter_code
_entity_poly.pdbx_strand_id
1 'polypeptide(L)'
;MKRGRLTSILRYAGTCGAALLLFVGTTGCQTSGSSANTASPAAATTNAKHVTVQLQSSAFSPAQIHVTPGTTVTWKNDDAVIHTVTSGQNGKPDGVFDSKDLAPGKSFSYTFKKSGTYPYYCVYHPNMVGTVTVSSTNATTTSDGGDMSGMGGMDSGAASTTSTSGAIAPLGTGSSGEPKLADDMRLLPYKMENGYKVFHLTAQPVYWEVKPGQKVEAWAYNGTVPGPEIRVDQGDKVKIEVTNKLTEGTTVHWHGLDVPFKQDGSGGISQPDIKPGQTWTYTFTVNAPPGTYMYHDHPMKDMLKQEQMGLFGAFIVEPKGTGWKQVHPGYQDEYTLIVNDSPQFGYTINGLSYPATPVMPVKLGDKVLVHLINIGSMDHPMHLHGFHFQLINQDGWPLSSPQWLDTINTSPGSTYDLAFTANQKGKWLFHCHITEHVTDGENMSGMVTMFNVQ
;
A
#
# COMPACT_ATOMS: atom_id res chain seq x y z
N MET A 1 -7.31 26.85 -66.43
CA MET A 1 -6.14 26.87 -67.34
C MET A 1 -4.93 27.45 -66.61
N LYS A 2 -3.84 26.67 -66.61
CA LYS A 2 -2.39 26.99 -66.56
C LYS A 2 -1.80 28.10 -65.63
N ARG A 3 -0.89 27.60 -64.76
CA ARG A 3 0.51 28.03 -64.44
C ARG A 3 0.71 29.37 -63.68
N GLY A 4 1.66 29.53 -62.74
CA GLY A 4 2.78 28.71 -62.26
C GLY A 4 3.53 29.39 -61.09
N ARG A 5 4.44 28.62 -60.46
CA ARG A 5 5.28 28.92 -59.26
C ARG A 5 6.12 30.20 -59.31
N LEU A 6 6.40 30.78 -58.13
CA LEU A 6 7.75 31.19 -57.72
C LEU A 6 7.89 31.24 -56.18
N THR A 7 9.03 30.70 -55.73
CA THR A 7 9.56 30.55 -54.37
C THR A 7 10.19 31.84 -53.83
N SER A 8 10.09 32.10 -52.52
CA SER A 8 11.18 32.80 -51.80
C SER A 8 11.29 32.32 -50.34
N ILE A 9 12.50 31.85 -50.03
CA ILE A 9 13.04 31.50 -48.72
C ILE A 9 13.42 32.81 -48.02
N LEU A 10 13.03 33.01 -46.75
CA LEU A 10 13.69 33.99 -45.88
C LEU A 10 14.22 33.28 -44.62
N ARG A 11 15.54 33.36 -44.48
CA ARG A 11 16.32 32.95 -43.31
C ARG A 11 16.25 34.07 -42.28
N TYR A 12 16.03 33.75 -41.01
CA TYR A 12 16.35 34.64 -39.89
C TYR A 12 17.49 34.04 -39.07
N ALA A 13 18.62 34.75 -39.08
CA ALA A 13 19.76 34.57 -38.20
C ALA A 13 20.01 35.93 -37.51
N GLY A 14 20.41 35.91 -36.23
CA GLY A 14 20.75 37.09 -35.45
C GLY A 14 20.49 36.86 -33.95
N THR A 15 21.37 36.15 -33.25
CA THR A 15 22.54 36.64 -32.46
C THR A 15 22.22 37.00 -31.02
N CYS A 16 22.81 36.20 -30.10
CA CYS A 16 22.92 36.42 -28.67
C CYS A 16 23.69 37.72 -28.33
N GLY A 17 23.16 38.49 -27.38
CA GLY A 17 23.92 39.49 -26.63
C GLY A 17 24.10 39.02 -25.20
N ALA A 18 25.33 38.70 -24.81
CA ALA A 18 25.71 38.39 -23.43
C ALA A 18 26.04 39.69 -22.69
N ALA A 19 25.46 39.89 -21.51
CA ALA A 19 25.87 40.92 -20.56
C ALA A 19 26.79 40.28 -19.50
N LEU A 20 28.05 40.70 -19.53
CA LEU A 20 29.12 40.32 -18.61
C LEU A 20 29.04 41.22 -17.37
N LEU A 21 28.81 40.64 -16.18
CA LEU A 21 29.02 41.31 -14.90
C LEU A 21 30.11 40.55 -14.13
N LEU A 22 31.29 41.17 -14.08
CA LEU A 22 32.43 40.79 -13.24
C LEU A 22 32.15 41.21 -11.80
N PHE A 23 32.25 40.27 -10.86
CA PHE A 23 32.58 40.57 -9.46
C PHE A 23 33.75 39.71 -9.01
N VAL A 24 34.71 40.40 -8.40
CA VAL A 24 36.03 39.94 -7.96
C VAL A 24 35.91 39.05 -6.73
N GLY A 25 36.70 37.97 -6.71
CA GLY A 25 36.70 36.98 -5.65
C GLY A 25 37.30 37.46 -4.33
N THR A 26 36.84 36.84 -3.26
CA THR A 26 37.61 36.64 -2.03
C THR A 26 37.57 35.15 -1.67
N THR A 27 38.74 34.56 -1.62
CA THR A 27 39.03 33.18 -1.23
C THR A 27 38.64 32.94 0.23
N GLY A 28 37.64 32.09 0.45
CA GLY A 28 37.29 31.50 1.74
C GLY A 28 37.49 29.98 1.68
N CYS A 29 38.46 29.50 2.46
CA CYS A 29 38.82 28.10 2.62
C CYS A 29 37.62 27.30 3.16
N GLN A 30 37.10 26.32 2.41
CA GLN A 30 36.17 25.32 2.94
C GLN A 30 36.92 24.00 3.11
N THR A 31 37.12 23.66 4.38
CA THR A 31 37.63 22.39 4.86
C THR A 31 36.66 21.27 4.51
N SER A 32 37.21 20.19 3.95
CA SER A 32 36.62 18.86 3.88
C SER A 32 36.10 18.42 5.26
N GLY A 33 34.78 18.30 5.40
CA GLY A 33 34.14 17.65 6.54
C GLY A 33 33.46 16.37 6.08
N SER A 34 33.98 15.23 6.52
CA SER A 34 33.38 13.91 6.34
C SER A 34 31.92 13.90 6.81
N SER A 35 31.03 13.36 5.98
CA SER A 35 29.70 12.92 6.38
C SER A 35 29.85 11.82 7.44
N ALA A 36 29.57 12.15 8.69
CA ALA A 36 29.48 11.17 9.76
C ALA A 36 28.19 10.35 9.58
N ASN A 37 28.34 9.02 9.62
CA ASN A 37 27.27 8.04 9.77
C ASN A 37 26.25 8.48 10.84
N THR A 38 24.99 8.66 10.47
CA THR A 38 23.88 8.61 11.43
C THR A 38 23.33 7.18 11.44
N ALA A 39 23.83 6.39 12.39
CA ALA A 39 23.22 5.13 12.77
C ALA A 39 21.77 5.36 13.25
N SER A 40 20.90 4.39 12.97
CA SER A 40 19.57 4.27 13.57
C SER A 40 19.68 4.34 15.10
N PRO A 41 18.79 5.06 15.84
CA PRO A 41 18.87 5.07 17.28
C PRO A 41 18.51 3.68 17.82
N ALA A 42 19.52 3.02 18.38
CA ALA A 42 19.35 1.79 19.15
C ALA A 42 18.38 2.00 20.33
N ALA A 43 17.72 0.93 20.76
CA ALA A 43 16.87 0.89 21.95
C ALA A 43 17.56 1.59 23.14
N ALA A 44 16.94 2.66 23.66
CA ALA A 44 17.46 3.38 24.80
C ALA A 44 17.20 2.55 26.07
N THR A 45 18.25 1.91 26.59
CA THR A 45 18.20 1.29 27.93
C THR A 45 18.56 2.36 28.94
N THR A 46 17.59 2.85 29.71
CA THR A 46 17.83 3.91 30.70
C THR A 46 17.55 3.38 32.10
N ASN A 47 18.57 3.38 32.97
CA ASN A 47 18.40 3.19 34.43
C ASN A 47 17.85 4.45 35.12
N ALA A 48 17.21 5.35 34.37
CA ALA A 48 16.66 6.58 34.89
C ALA A 48 15.32 6.31 35.58
N LYS A 49 15.09 6.89 36.76
CA LYS A 49 13.79 6.81 37.46
C LYS A 49 12.64 7.39 36.62
N HIS A 50 12.96 8.24 35.65
CA HIS A 50 12.03 8.92 34.76
C HIS A 50 12.52 8.83 33.31
N VAL A 51 11.61 8.53 32.38
CA VAL A 51 11.86 8.46 30.93
C VAL A 51 10.82 9.30 30.21
N THR A 52 11.22 10.01 29.16
CA THR A 52 10.30 10.79 28.32
C THR A 52 10.20 10.17 26.93
N VAL A 53 8.97 10.02 26.44
CA VAL A 53 8.62 9.63 25.07
C VAL A 53 7.93 10.81 24.41
N GLN A 54 8.47 11.25 23.28
CA GLN A 54 7.94 12.36 22.50
C GLN A 54 6.93 11.83 21.50
N LEU A 55 5.79 12.50 21.38
CA LEU A 55 4.81 12.27 20.33
C LEU A 55 5.08 13.34 19.28
N GLN A 56 5.73 12.93 18.20
CA GLN A 56 6.18 13.81 17.13
C GLN A 56 6.08 13.08 15.79
N SER A 57 5.74 13.79 14.72
CA SER A 57 5.54 13.22 13.38
C SER A 57 4.59 12.02 13.37
N SER A 58 3.53 12.08 14.19
CA SER A 58 2.55 11.00 14.35
C SER A 58 3.16 9.67 14.82
N ALA A 59 4.26 9.72 15.57
CA ALA A 59 4.95 8.56 16.12
C ALA A 59 5.35 8.77 17.58
N PHE A 60 5.50 7.66 18.33
CA PHE A 60 6.17 7.68 19.63
C PHE A 60 7.68 7.61 19.42
N SER A 61 8.44 8.51 20.04
CA SER A 61 9.88 8.62 19.91
C SER A 61 10.56 8.74 21.28
N PRO A 62 11.28 7.71 21.74
CA PRO A 62 11.42 6.39 21.13
C PRO A 62 10.13 5.56 21.20
N ALA A 63 9.88 4.73 20.18
CA ALA A 63 8.69 3.85 20.13
C ALA A 63 8.80 2.68 21.13
N GLN A 64 10.01 2.20 21.37
CA GLN A 64 10.29 1.13 22.33
C GLN A 64 11.24 1.60 23.42
N ILE A 65 10.90 1.33 24.67
CA ILE A 65 11.75 1.64 25.82
C ILE A 65 11.87 0.44 26.77
N HIS A 66 13.07 0.26 27.32
CA HIS A 66 13.34 -0.73 28.35
C HIS A 66 13.62 0.00 29.68
N VAL A 67 12.84 -0.33 30.71
CA VAL A 67 12.91 0.33 32.02
C VAL A 67 12.91 -0.70 33.15
N THR A 68 13.27 -0.27 34.35
CA THR A 68 13.20 -1.10 35.56
C THR A 68 11.89 -0.85 36.32
N PRO A 69 11.38 -1.83 37.09
CA PRO A 69 10.22 -1.63 37.95
C PRO A 69 10.39 -0.41 38.87
N GLY A 70 9.38 0.45 38.92
CA GLY A 70 9.37 1.73 39.64
C GLY A 70 9.66 2.96 38.75
N THR A 71 9.97 2.77 37.47
CA THR A 71 10.21 3.87 36.53
C THR A 71 8.90 4.57 36.14
N THR A 72 8.91 5.90 36.11
CA THR A 72 7.83 6.71 35.55
C THR A 72 8.14 7.07 34.10
N VAL A 73 7.22 6.76 33.19
CA VAL A 73 7.31 7.18 31.79
C VAL A 73 6.38 8.35 31.57
N THR A 74 6.88 9.40 30.94
CA THR A 74 6.15 10.61 30.56
C THR A 74 6.06 10.69 29.05
N TRP A 75 4.85 10.72 28.52
CA TRP A 75 4.58 10.98 27.11
C TRP A 75 4.24 12.44 26.91
N LYS A 76 4.89 13.13 25.98
CA LYS A 76 4.67 14.55 25.71
C LYS A 76 4.31 14.78 24.25
N ASN A 77 3.17 15.43 24.03
CA ASN A 77 2.69 15.79 22.71
C ASN A 77 3.44 17.01 22.17
N ASP A 78 4.37 16.80 21.25
CA ASP A 78 5.10 17.84 20.53
C ASP A 78 4.58 18.04 19.09
N ASP A 79 3.56 17.28 18.68
CA ASP A 79 2.83 17.47 17.43
C ASP A 79 1.77 18.58 17.55
N ALA A 80 1.35 19.09 16.38
CA ALA A 80 0.30 20.09 16.27
C ALA A 80 -1.13 19.53 16.38
N VAL A 81 -1.28 18.20 16.45
CA VAL A 81 -2.58 17.49 16.49
C VAL A 81 -2.78 16.75 17.82
N ILE A 82 -4.03 16.40 18.12
CA ILE A 82 -4.38 15.65 19.35
C ILE A 82 -3.96 14.18 19.20
N HIS A 83 -3.45 13.60 20.28
CA HIS A 83 -3.07 12.19 20.36
C HIS A 83 -3.67 11.50 21.60
N THR A 84 -3.49 10.19 21.72
CA THR A 84 -3.69 9.45 22.98
C THR A 84 -2.49 8.55 23.27
N VAL A 85 -2.42 8.07 24.52
CA VAL A 85 -1.51 7.03 24.98
C VAL A 85 -2.36 6.01 25.73
N THR A 86 -2.76 4.97 25.03
CA THR A 86 -3.72 3.98 25.52
C THR A 86 -3.03 2.61 25.56
N SER A 87 -3.02 1.97 26.72
CA SER A 87 -2.39 0.66 26.88
C SER A 87 -3.23 -0.44 26.24
N GLY A 88 -2.52 -1.44 25.70
CA GLY A 88 -3.11 -2.59 25.03
C GLY A 88 -2.51 -2.80 23.65
N GLN A 89 -2.88 -3.93 23.05
CA GLN A 89 -2.60 -4.17 21.64
C GLN A 89 -3.37 -3.14 20.80
N ASN A 90 -2.83 -2.74 19.66
CA ASN A 90 -3.42 -1.69 18.84
C ASN A 90 -4.92 -1.93 18.57
N GLY A 91 -5.76 -0.94 18.87
CA GLY A 91 -7.22 -1.04 18.78
C GLY A 91 -7.92 -1.93 19.82
N LYS A 92 -7.17 -2.52 20.76
CA LYS A 92 -7.68 -3.40 21.83
C LYS A 92 -7.13 -2.95 23.20
N PRO A 93 -7.81 -1.99 23.86
CA PRO A 93 -7.34 -1.49 25.13
C PRO A 93 -7.39 -2.58 26.21
N ASP A 94 -6.34 -2.68 27.02
CA ASP A 94 -6.24 -3.65 28.12
C ASP A 94 -6.57 -3.04 29.50
N GLY A 95 -6.76 -1.71 29.56
CA GLY A 95 -7.17 -0.98 30.74
C GLY A 95 -6.06 -0.67 31.75
N VAL A 96 -4.78 -0.92 31.43
CA VAL A 96 -3.65 -0.66 32.33
C VAL A 96 -3.38 0.84 32.52
N PHE A 97 -3.45 1.64 31.45
CA PHE A 97 -3.43 3.11 31.46
C PHE A 97 -4.09 3.70 30.20
N ASP A 98 -4.62 4.92 30.33
CA ASP A 98 -5.21 5.65 29.22
C ASP A 98 -5.13 7.15 29.47
N SER A 99 -4.44 7.89 28.60
CA SER A 99 -4.31 9.34 28.71
C SER A 99 -5.59 10.11 28.40
N LYS A 100 -6.55 9.47 27.70
CA LYS A 100 -7.58 10.19 26.93
C LYS A 100 -6.93 11.14 25.92
N ASP A 101 -7.63 12.19 25.51
CA ASP A 101 -7.12 13.21 24.61
C ASP A 101 -5.91 13.94 25.23
N LEU A 102 -4.78 13.83 24.55
CA LEU A 102 -3.55 14.52 24.86
C LEU A 102 -3.33 15.63 23.84
N ALA A 103 -3.72 16.85 24.20
CA ALA A 103 -3.60 18.02 23.33
C ALA A 103 -2.12 18.43 23.06
N PRO A 104 -1.83 19.17 21.97
CA PRO A 104 -0.51 19.73 21.69
C PRO A 104 0.12 20.44 22.90
N GLY A 105 1.39 20.15 23.16
CA GLY A 105 2.16 20.68 24.29
C GLY A 105 1.83 20.09 25.67
N LYS A 106 0.89 19.13 25.76
CA LYS A 106 0.53 18.47 27.03
C LYS A 106 1.29 17.16 27.22
N SER A 107 1.29 16.67 28.47
CA SER A 107 1.96 15.43 28.83
C SER A 107 1.09 14.52 29.68
N PHE A 108 1.27 13.21 29.52
CA PHE A 108 0.69 12.14 30.32
C PHE A 108 1.82 11.36 31.00
N SER A 109 1.59 10.77 32.18
CA SER A 109 2.62 9.97 32.85
C SER A 109 2.04 8.76 33.56
N TYR A 110 2.80 7.66 33.55
CA TYR A 110 2.46 6.42 34.22
C TYR A 110 3.69 5.76 34.86
N THR A 111 3.53 5.22 36.07
CA THR A 111 4.61 4.53 36.80
C THR A 111 4.45 3.02 36.74
N PHE A 112 5.43 2.35 36.15
CA PHE A 112 5.41 0.90 35.94
C PHE A 112 6.00 0.14 37.13
N LYS A 113 5.14 -0.39 38.00
CA LYS A 113 5.58 -1.11 39.23
C LYS A 113 5.82 -2.61 39.04
N LYS A 114 5.26 -3.21 37.99
CA LYS A 114 5.34 -4.65 37.72
C LYS A 114 6.20 -4.88 36.49
N SER A 115 6.99 -5.95 36.51
CA SER A 115 7.70 -6.42 35.32
C SER A 115 6.70 -6.93 34.29
N GLY A 116 7.03 -6.78 33.01
CA GLY A 116 6.18 -7.18 31.89
C GLY A 116 6.39 -6.32 30.66
N THR A 117 5.71 -6.71 29.58
CA THR A 117 5.69 -5.96 28.33
C THR A 117 4.34 -5.27 28.19
N TYR A 118 4.37 -3.96 28.02
CA TYR A 118 3.19 -3.10 27.96
C TYR A 118 3.12 -2.44 26.57
N PRO A 119 2.39 -3.05 25.61
CA PRO A 119 2.09 -2.38 24.36
C PRO A 119 1.15 -1.20 24.63
N TYR A 120 1.29 -0.14 23.84
CA TYR A 120 0.40 1.01 23.88
C TYR A 120 0.30 1.64 22.49
N TYR A 121 -0.77 2.40 22.26
CA TYR A 121 -1.07 2.98 20.96
C TYR A 121 -1.81 4.31 21.11
N CYS A 122 -1.83 5.09 20.03
CA CYS A 122 -2.72 6.23 19.87
C CYS A 122 -4.02 5.77 19.21
N VAL A 123 -5.16 6.15 19.79
CA VAL A 123 -6.50 5.79 19.27
C VAL A 123 -6.79 6.49 17.95
N TYR A 124 -6.24 7.69 17.73
CA TYR A 124 -6.48 8.49 16.53
C TYR A 124 -5.55 8.14 15.37
N HIS A 125 -4.36 7.63 15.66
CA HIS A 125 -3.32 7.35 14.67
C HIS A 125 -2.92 5.87 14.78
N PRO A 126 -3.53 4.96 13.97
CA PRO A 126 -3.36 3.52 14.12
C PRO A 126 -1.91 3.03 14.02
N ASN A 127 -1.03 3.75 13.31
CA ASN A 127 0.38 3.39 13.15
C ASN A 127 1.27 3.91 14.28
N MET A 128 0.72 4.73 15.17
CA MET A 128 1.42 5.28 16.31
C MET A 128 1.31 4.30 17.46
N VAL A 129 2.23 3.34 17.48
CA VAL A 129 2.32 2.27 18.48
C VAL A 129 3.66 2.30 19.19
N GLY A 130 3.67 1.87 20.43
CA GLY A 130 4.88 1.79 21.23
C GLY A 130 4.85 0.62 22.21
N THR A 131 5.98 0.35 22.83
CA THR A 131 6.11 -0.71 23.83
C THR A 131 7.02 -0.28 24.97
N VAL A 132 6.54 -0.46 26.21
CA VAL A 132 7.37 -0.37 27.41
C VAL A 132 7.68 -1.78 27.88
N THR A 133 8.96 -2.16 27.90
CA THR A 133 9.40 -3.43 28.51
C THR A 133 9.98 -3.14 29.89
N VAL A 134 9.42 -3.76 30.91
CA VAL A 134 9.80 -3.57 32.30
C VAL A 134 10.46 -4.85 32.81
N SER A 135 11.76 -4.79 33.11
CA SER A 135 12.52 -5.95 33.60
C SER A 135 13.51 -5.52 34.68
N SER A 136 13.67 -6.34 35.71
CA SER A 136 14.78 -6.20 36.66
C SER A 136 16.08 -6.59 35.94
N THR A 137 17.05 -5.69 35.85
CA THR A 137 18.39 -6.05 35.37
C THR A 137 18.97 -7.14 36.25
N ASN A 138 19.30 -8.31 35.68
CA ASN A 138 20.31 -9.21 36.21
C ASN A 138 21.17 -9.80 35.09
N ALA A 139 22.43 -10.01 35.44
CA ALA A 139 23.60 -10.18 34.60
C ALA A 139 23.58 -11.38 33.63
N THR A 140 24.45 -11.24 32.62
CA THR A 140 25.10 -12.25 31.78
C THR A 140 25.13 -13.67 32.34
N THR A 141 24.70 -14.68 31.55
CA THR A 141 25.41 -15.97 31.29
C THR A 141 24.63 -16.91 30.35
N THR A 142 25.30 -17.30 29.25
CA THR A 142 25.46 -18.62 28.60
C THR A 142 24.38 -19.72 28.65
N SER A 143 24.14 -20.29 27.47
CA SER A 143 23.73 -21.67 27.11
C SER A 143 23.74 -22.75 28.20
N ASP A 144 22.67 -23.55 28.28
CA ASP A 144 22.70 -24.98 27.91
C ASP A 144 21.26 -25.57 27.84
N GLY A 145 21.11 -26.69 27.12
CA GLY A 145 19.82 -27.33 26.83
C GLY A 145 19.25 -28.21 27.94
N GLY A 146 18.08 -28.82 27.65
CA GLY A 146 17.58 -29.97 28.40
C GLY A 146 16.08 -29.98 28.69
N ASP A 147 15.39 -30.75 27.85
CA ASP A 147 14.40 -31.77 28.24
C ASP A 147 12.94 -31.40 28.57
N MET A 148 12.09 -32.21 27.96
CA MET A 148 10.64 -32.29 28.02
C MET A 148 10.23 -33.34 29.06
N SER A 149 9.42 -32.97 30.04
CA SER A 149 8.48 -33.92 30.66
C SER A 149 7.47 -33.21 31.57
N GLY A 150 6.24 -33.73 31.60
CA GLY A 150 5.37 -33.58 32.77
C GLY A 150 3.96 -33.07 32.49
N MET A 151 3.04 -34.01 32.25
CA MET A 151 1.60 -33.83 32.07
C MET A 151 0.84 -33.41 33.35
N GLY A 152 -0.37 -32.88 33.13
CA GLY A 152 -1.50 -32.83 34.07
C GLY A 152 -1.98 -31.39 34.27
N GLY A 153 -3.14 -30.94 33.77
CA GLY A 153 -4.44 -31.58 33.64
C GLY A 153 -5.38 -30.92 34.65
N MET A 154 -6.31 -30.07 34.19
CA MET A 154 -7.59 -29.82 34.87
C MET A 154 -8.57 -29.09 33.95
N ASP A 155 -9.62 -29.85 33.68
CA ASP A 155 -10.98 -29.67 33.17
C ASP A 155 -11.65 -28.28 33.12
N SER A 156 -12.62 -28.29 32.22
CA SER A 156 -13.62 -27.37 31.72
C SER A 156 -14.46 -26.59 32.73
N GLY A 157 -14.87 -25.40 32.28
CA GLY A 157 -15.97 -24.62 32.85
C GLY A 157 -16.59 -23.75 31.76
N ALA A 158 -17.61 -24.29 31.09
CA ALA A 158 -18.41 -23.58 30.11
C ALA A 158 -19.26 -22.50 30.79
N ALA A 159 -19.20 -21.26 30.28
CA ALA A 159 -20.17 -20.22 30.58
C ALA A 159 -20.75 -19.68 29.26
N SER A 160 -21.97 -20.13 29.00
CA SER A 160 -22.90 -19.66 27.97
C SER A 160 -23.14 -18.15 28.09
N THR A 161 -22.88 -17.40 27.01
CA THR A 161 -23.54 -16.11 26.77
C THR A 161 -24.09 -16.08 25.35
N THR A 162 -25.39 -15.88 25.28
CA THR A 162 -26.22 -15.86 24.09
C THR A 162 -25.93 -14.60 23.28
N SER A 163 -25.30 -14.74 22.11
CA SER A 163 -25.19 -13.68 21.11
C SER A 163 -26.12 -14.02 19.94
N THR A 164 -27.06 -13.13 19.67
CA THR A 164 -28.00 -13.17 18.55
C THR A 164 -27.25 -13.27 17.22
N SER A 165 -27.40 -14.44 16.58
CA SER A 165 -26.96 -14.75 15.22
C SER A 165 -27.57 -13.75 14.20
N GLY A 166 -26.79 -12.76 13.80
CA GLY A 166 -26.83 -12.29 12.41
C GLY A 166 -26.00 -13.27 11.59
N ALA A 167 -26.64 -14.05 10.73
CA ALA A 167 -25.97 -15.08 9.93
C ALA A 167 -24.95 -14.43 8.99
N ILE A 168 -23.67 -14.45 9.35
CA ILE A 168 -22.57 -14.17 8.43
C ILE A 168 -22.48 -15.39 7.51
N ALA A 169 -22.72 -15.19 6.22
CA ALA A 169 -22.57 -16.23 5.21
C ALA A 169 -21.16 -16.84 5.27
N PRO A 170 -20.97 -18.13 4.92
CA PRO A 170 -19.64 -18.76 4.95
C PRO A 170 -18.65 -17.93 4.13
N LEU A 171 -17.61 -17.43 4.80
CA LEU A 171 -16.56 -16.59 4.23
C LEU A 171 -15.76 -17.43 3.23
N GLY A 172 -16.03 -17.23 1.94
CA GLY A 172 -15.42 -18.01 0.87
C GLY A 172 -13.94 -17.71 0.71
N THR A 173 -13.15 -18.74 0.43
CA THR A 173 -11.75 -18.64 -0.02
C THR A 173 -11.65 -18.55 -1.55
N GLY A 174 -12.74 -18.20 -2.23
CA GLY A 174 -12.94 -18.51 -3.64
C GLY A 174 -13.32 -17.28 -4.48
N SER A 175 -12.50 -17.02 -5.49
CA SER A 175 -12.88 -16.23 -6.66
C SER A 175 -14.25 -16.66 -7.20
N SER A 176 -14.98 -15.73 -7.82
CA SER A 176 -16.27 -16.00 -8.46
C SER A 176 -16.17 -16.71 -9.82
N GLY A 177 -14.97 -17.19 -10.17
CA GLY A 177 -14.67 -17.91 -11.41
C GLY A 177 -13.92 -17.08 -12.46
N GLU A 178 -13.41 -15.91 -12.09
CA GLU A 178 -12.63 -15.05 -12.97
C GLU A 178 -11.33 -15.74 -13.46
N PRO A 179 -10.94 -15.54 -14.73
CA PRO A 179 -9.66 -16.00 -15.24
C PRO A 179 -8.49 -15.50 -14.39
N LYS A 180 -7.58 -16.42 -14.04
CA LYS A 180 -6.33 -16.09 -13.34
C LYS A 180 -5.27 -15.65 -14.36
N LEU A 181 -4.62 -14.52 -14.09
CA LEU A 181 -3.51 -13.99 -14.87
C LEU A 181 -2.16 -14.51 -14.35
N ALA A 182 -1.06 -14.20 -15.06
CA ALA A 182 0.28 -14.73 -14.76
C ALA A 182 0.94 -14.11 -13.52
N ASP A 183 0.42 -12.99 -13.04
CA ASP A 183 0.75 -12.26 -11.81
C ASP A 183 -0.22 -12.55 -10.65
N ASP A 184 -0.98 -13.64 -10.77
CA ASP A 184 -2.03 -14.06 -9.83
C ASP A 184 -3.23 -13.11 -9.70
N MET A 185 -3.28 -12.00 -10.44
CA MET A 185 -4.47 -11.17 -10.57
C MET A 185 -5.62 -11.93 -11.22
N ARG A 186 -6.84 -11.42 -11.06
CA ARG A 186 -8.05 -11.93 -11.72
C ARG A 186 -8.55 -10.92 -12.72
N LEU A 187 -8.93 -11.35 -13.92
CA LEU A 187 -9.55 -10.47 -14.91
C LEU A 187 -11.06 -10.47 -14.75
N LEU A 188 -11.69 -9.31 -14.52
CA LEU A 188 -13.13 -9.22 -14.39
C LEU A 188 -13.81 -9.40 -15.76
N PRO A 189 -14.62 -10.46 -15.97
CA PRO A 189 -15.32 -10.64 -17.23
C PRO A 189 -16.45 -9.62 -17.38
N TYR A 190 -16.74 -9.26 -18.63
CA TYR A 190 -17.91 -8.45 -18.98
C TYR A 190 -18.79 -9.15 -20.02
N LYS A 191 -20.03 -8.66 -20.13
CA LYS A 191 -20.93 -8.95 -21.24
C LYS A 191 -21.21 -7.67 -22.02
N MET A 192 -21.40 -7.78 -23.32
CA MET A 192 -21.85 -6.65 -24.13
C MET A 192 -23.38 -6.53 -24.04
N GLU A 193 -23.89 -5.37 -23.63
CA GLU A 193 -25.33 -5.08 -23.61
C GLU A 193 -25.60 -3.64 -24.09
N ASN A 194 -26.39 -3.49 -25.17
CA ASN A 194 -26.78 -2.18 -25.71
C ASN A 194 -25.58 -1.21 -25.92
N GLY A 195 -24.43 -1.74 -26.33
CA GLY A 195 -23.20 -0.98 -26.55
C GLY A 195 -22.39 -0.66 -25.29
N TYR A 196 -22.73 -1.25 -24.14
CA TYR A 196 -21.95 -1.17 -22.90
C TYR A 196 -21.21 -2.48 -22.63
N LYS A 197 -19.96 -2.38 -22.15
CA LYS A 197 -19.29 -3.47 -21.41
C LYS A 197 -19.89 -3.49 -19.99
N VAL A 198 -20.65 -4.53 -19.67
CA VAL A 198 -21.33 -4.70 -18.38
C VAL A 198 -20.52 -5.62 -17.47
N PHE A 199 -20.05 -5.06 -16.37
CA PHE A 199 -19.27 -5.73 -15.33
C PHE A 199 -20.09 -5.92 -14.05
N HIS A 200 -19.77 -6.95 -13.28
CA HIS A 200 -20.40 -7.22 -11.98
C HIS A 200 -19.33 -7.31 -10.89
N LEU A 201 -19.36 -6.36 -9.96
CA LEU A 201 -18.52 -6.37 -8.78
C LEU A 201 -19.36 -6.70 -7.54
N THR A 202 -18.84 -7.53 -6.65
CA THR A 202 -19.49 -7.83 -5.38
C THR A 202 -18.53 -7.59 -4.24
N ALA A 203 -18.80 -6.58 -3.41
CA ALA A 203 -18.08 -6.38 -2.16
C ALA A 203 -18.61 -7.37 -1.12
N GLN A 204 -17.74 -8.22 -0.57
CA GLN A 204 -18.13 -9.26 0.37
C GLN A 204 -17.00 -9.60 1.35
N PRO A 205 -17.32 -10.07 2.56
CA PRO A 205 -16.29 -10.53 3.48
C PRO A 205 -15.73 -11.89 3.05
N VAL A 206 -14.44 -12.12 3.30
CA VAL A 206 -13.68 -13.36 3.01
C VAL A 206 -12.65 -13.64 4.11
N TYR A 207 -12.13 -14.87 4.13
CA TYR A 207 -10.85 -15.16 4.78
C TYR A 207 -9.76 -15.17 3.72
N TRP A 208 -8.81 -14.24 3.83
CA TRP A 208 -7.68 -14.13 2.91
C TRP A 208 -6.42 -14.70 3.54
N GLU A 209 -5.69 -15.55 2.81
CA GLU A 209 -4.42 -16.12 3.26
C GLU A 209 -3.27 -15.31 2.67
N VAL A 210 -2.70 -14.42 3.48
CA VAL A 210 -1.65 -13.47 3.06
C VAL A 210 -0.34 -14.18 2.76
N LYS A 211 0.01 -15.17 3.59
CA LYS A 211 1.14 -16.09 3.42
C LYS A 211 0.82 -17.42 4.10
N PRO A 212 1.56 -18.52 3.83
CA PRO A 212 1.20 -19.85 4.33
C PRO A 212 0.97 -19.85 5.84
N GLY A 213 -0.23 -20.26 6.26
CA GLY A 213 -0.62 -20.35 7.67
C GLY A 213 -1.07 -19.01 8.29
N GLN A 214 -0.99 -17.89 7.58
CA GLN A 214 -1.47 -16.58 8.05
C GLN A 214 -2.75 -16.17 7.31
N LYS A 215 -3.89 -16.45 7.95
CA LYS A 215 -5.22 -16.05 7.47
C LYS A 215 -5.73 -14.83 8.22
N VAL A 216 -6.36 -13.93 7.49
CA VAL A 216 -6.92 -12.70 8.01
C VAL A 216 -8.34 -12.51 7.50
N GLU A 217 -9.18 -11.83 8.28
CA GLU A 217 -10.49 -11.38 7.78
C GLU A 217 -10.27 -10.25 6.79
N ALA A 218 -10.92 -10.30 5.63
CA ALA A 218 -10.76 -9.29 4.60
C ALA A 218 -12.10 -9.02 3.94
N TRP A 219 -12.24 -7.85 3.33
CA TRP A 219 -13.35 -7.48 2.48
C TRP A 219 -12.82 -7.37 1.07
N ALA A 220 -13.44 -8.12 0.17
CA ALA A 220 -12.92 -8.34 -1.17
C ALA A 220 -13.99 -8.02 -2.20
N TYR A 221 -13.56 -7.45 -3.32
CA TYR A 221 -14.37 -7.49 -4.52
C TYR A 221 -14.23 -8.87 -5.16
N ASN A 222 -15.37 -9.55 -5.38
CA ASN A 222 -15.47 -10.87 -6.01
C ASN A 222 -14.64 -11.98 -5.32
N GLY A 223 -14.33 -11.79 -4.04
CA GLY A 223 -13.70 -12.79 -3.21
C GLY A 223 -12.16 -12.88 -3.31
N THR A 224 -11.51 -11.90 -3.94
CA THR A 224 -10.04 -11.80 -3.98
C THR A 224 -9.54 -10.46 -3.45
N VAL A 225 -8.32 -10.47 -2.91
CA VAL A 225 -7.58 -9.24 -2.55
C VAL A 225 -6.28 -9.23 -3.33
N PRO A 226 -6.03 -8.24 -4.20
CA PRO A 226 -6.97 -7.23 -4.67
C PRO A 226 -8.17 -7.83 -5.39
N GLY A 227 -9.19 -6.99 -5.59
CA GLY A 227 -10.31 -7.28 -6.47
C GLY A 227 -9.86 -7.51 -7.92
N PRO A 228 -10.73 -8.09 -8.75
CA PRO A 228 -10.40 -8.42 -10.13
C PRO A 228 -10.15 -7.16 -10.97
N GLU A 229 -9.09 -7.19 -11.78
CA GLU A 229 -8.72 -6.16 -12.74
C GLU A 229 -9.86 -5.90 -13.73
N ILE A 230 -10.24 -4.64 -13.85
CA ILE A 230 -11.14 -4.16 -14.91
C ILE A 230 -10.28 -3.68 -16.06
N ARG A 231 -10.44 -4.28 -17.24
CA ARG A 231 -9.69 -3.92 -18.43
C ARG A 231 -10.62 -3.55 -19.57
N VAL A 232 -10.42 -2.36 -20.14
CA VAL A 232 -11.29 -1.74 -21.14
C VAL A 232 -10.47 -0.98 -22.18
N ASP A 233 -11.06 -0.68 -23.32
CA ASP A 233 -10.48 0.19 -24.34
C ASP A 233 -10.86 1.65 -24.08
N GLN A 234 -9.96 2.57 -24.41
CA GLN A 234 -10.29 4.00 -24.42
C GLN A 234 -11.50 4.26 -25.34
N GLY A 235 -12.49 4.98 -24.80
CA GLY A 235 -13.76 5.32 -25.44
C GLY A 235 -14.85 4.28 -25.25
N ASP A 236 -14.60 3.18 -24.52
CA ASP A 236 -15.64 2.24 -24.16
C ASP A 236 -16.70 2.88 -23.28
N LYS A 237 -17.95 2.43 -23.49
CA LYS A 237 -19.02 2.68 -22.54
C LYS A 237 -19.07 1.52 -21.57
N VAL A 238 -18.98 1.81 -20.28
CA VAL A 238 -19.01 0.82 -19.22
C VAL A 238 -20.25 0.96 -18.38
N LYS A 239 -20.78 -0.18 -17.96
CA LYS A 239 -21.78 -0.29 -16.89
C LYS A 239 -21.22 -1.22 -15.84
N ILE A 240 -21.11 -0.76 -14.59
CA ILE A 240 -20.54 -1.55 -13.51
C ILE A 240 -21.60 -1.69 -12.43
N GLU A 241 -22.09 -2.90 -12.24
CA GLU A 241 -23.09 -3.24 -11.23
C GLU A 241 -22.36 -3.72 -9.98
N VAL A 242 -22.44 -2.92 -8.92
CA VAL A 242 -21.77 -3.19 -7.64
C VAL A 242 -22.80 -3.64 -6.61
N THR A 243 -22.72 -4.91 -6.21
CA THR A 243 -23.52 -5.48 -5.13
C THR A 243 -22.77 -5.43 -3.82
N ASN A 244 -23.38 -4.84 -2.78
CA ASN A 244 -22.81 -4.81 -1.44
C ASN A 244 -23.35 -5.98 -0.59
N LYS A 245 -22.49 -6.93 -0.21
CA LYS A 245 -22.78 -8.01 0.74
C LYS A 245 -22.08 -7.83 2.10
N LEU A 246 -21.53 -6.65 2.36
CA LEU A 246 -20.96 -6.29 3.65
C LEU A 246 -22.07 -5.96 4.65
N THR A 247 -21.67 -5.78 5.91
CA THR A 247 -22.57 -5.37 6.99
C THR A 247 -22.79 -3.85 7.06
N GLU A 248 -22.02 -3.07 6.30
CA GLU A 248 -22.09 -1.60 6.28
C GLU A 248 -22.20 -1.05 4.86
N GLY A 249 -22.50 0.25 4.75
CA GLY A 249 -22.56 0.95 3.47
C GLY A 249 -21.18 1.05 2.81
N THR A 250 -21.16 0.97 1.49
CA THR A 250 -19.93 1.13 0.69
C THR A 250 -20.25 1.86 -0.60
N THR A 251 -19.23 2.28 -1.33
CA THR A 251 -19.31 2.81 -2.69
C THR A 251 -18.09 2.32 -3.48
N VAL A 252 -17.93 2.73 -4.74
CA VAL A 252 -16.70 2.47 -5.50
C VAL A 252 -16.32 3.75 -6.20
N HIS A 253 -15.11 4.25 -5.93
CA HIS A 253 -14.49 5.36 -6.63
C HIS A 253 -13.54 4.86 -7.71
N TRP A 254 -13.52 5.58 -8.83
CA TRP A 254 -12.75 5.25 -10.03
C TRP A 254 -11.53 6.16 -10.14
N HIS A 255 -10.55 5.92 -9.27
CA HIS A 255 -9.41 6.81 -9.05
C HIS A 255 -8.65 7.09 -10.36
N GLY A 256 -8.58 8.37 -10.71
CA GLY A 256 -7.88 8.88 -11.89
C GLY A 256 -8.69 8.84 -13.19
N LEU A 257 -9.93 8.32 -13.17
CA LEU A 257 -10.82 8.38 -14.33
C LEU A 257 -11.69 9.65 -14.33
N ASP A 258 -11.81 10.29 -15.49
CA ASP A 258 -12.75 11.39 -15.72
C ASP A 258 -14.19 10.88 -15.84
N VAL A 259 -14.90 10.81 -14.72
CA VAL A 259 -16.30 10.36 -14.66
C VAL A 259 -17.27 11.50 -14.36
N PRO A 260 -18.54 11.46 -14.83
CA PRO A 260 -19.54 12.44 -14.44
C PRO A 260 -19.73 12.44 -12.91
N PHE A 261 -20.03 13.60 -12.32
CA PHE A 261 -20.17 13.76 -10.86
C PHE A 261 -21.01 12.65 -10.20
N LYS A 262 -22.17 12.28 -10.75
CA LYS A 262 -23.05 11.23 -10.18
C LYS A 262 -22.54 9.78 -10.34
N GLN A 263 -21.38 9.60 -10.96
CA GLN A 263 -20.73 8.31 -11.22
C GLN A 263 -19.40 8.19 -10.46
N ASP A 264 -19.02 9.23 -9.70
CA ASP A 264 -17.74 9.36 -9.04
C ASP A 264 -17.55 8.38 -7.87
N GLY A 265 -18.61 8.06 -7.12
CA GLY A 265 -18.55 7.10 -6.03
C GLY A 265 -18.21 7.67 -4.65
N SER A 266 -17.94 8.97 -4.49
CA SER A 266 -17.84 9.61 -3.16
C SER A 266 -19.16 9.52 -2.36
N GLY A 267 -19.19 8.64 -1.35
CA GLY A 267 -20.37 8.39 -0.51
C GLY A 267 -20.86 9.63 0.25
N GLY A 268 -22.15 9.92 0.20
CA GLY A 268 -22.75 11.12 0.79
C GLY A 268 -22.50 12.43 0.03
N ILE A 269 -21.64 12.42 -1.01
CA ILE A 269 -21.31 13.60 -1.82
C ILE A 269 -21.87 13.45 -3.24
N SER A 270 -21.33 12.52 -4.03
CA SER A 270 -21.79 12.27 -5.41
C SER A 270 -22.97 11.31 -5.48
N GLN A 271 -23.09 10.43 -4.50
CA GLN A 271 -24.16 9.45 -4.37
C GLN A 271 -24.37 9.02 -2.90
N PRO A 272 -25.52 8.45 -2.52
CA PRO A 272 -25.64 7.73 -1.26
C PRO A 272 -24.81 6.44 -1.27
N ASP A 273 -24.45 5.96 -0.07
CA ASP A 273 -23.82 4.65 0.08
C ASP A 273 -24.73 3.53 -0.43
N ILE A 274 -24.12 2.53 -1.08
CA ILE A 274 -24.76 1.27 -1.43
C ILE A 274 -25.00 0.53 -0.11
N LYS A 275 -26.26 0.46 0.34
CA LYS A 275 -26.63 -0.22 1.59
C LYS A 275 -26.38 -1.74 1.49
N PRO A 276 -26.19 -2.44 2.63
CA PRO A 276 -26.13 -3.89 2.67
C PRO A 276 -27.26 -4.57 1.89
N GLY A 277 -26.91 -5.56 1.06
CA GLY A 277 -27.80 -6.31 0.18
C GLY A 277 -28.27 -5.55 -1.07
N GLN A 278 -27.91 -4.28 -1.25
CA GLN A 278 -28.31 -3.49 -2.42
C GLN A 278 -27.26 -3.56 -3.54
N THR A 279 -27.71 -3.23 -4.74
CA THR A 279 -26.86 -3.08 -5.92
C THR A 279 -26.98 -1.65 -6.45
N TRP A 280 -25.86 -1.08 -6.86
CA TRP A 280 -25.80 0.22 -7.52
C TRP A 280 -25.13 0.08 -8.87
N THR A 281 -25.60 0.83 -9.85
CA THR A 281 -25.09 0.77 -11.21
C THR A 281 -24.38 2.07 -11.56
N TYR A 282 -23.09 1.96 -11.86
CA TYR A 282 -22.30 3.04 -12.44
C TYR A 282 -22.35 2.93 -13.96
N THR A 283 -22.42 4.06 -14.65
CA THR A 283 -22.46 4.11 -16.11
C THR A 283 -21.74 5.35 -16.63
N PHE A 284 -20.65 5.14 -17.36
CA PHE A 284 -19.86 6.22 -17.93
C PHE A 284 -19.12 5.78 -19.20
N THR A 285 -18.50 6.74 -19.89
CA THR A 285 -17.59 6.49 -21.02
C THR A 285 -16.17 6.71 -20.54
N VAL A 286 -15.28 5.77 -20.84
CA VAL A 286 -13.88 5.79 -20.40
C VAL A 286 -13.07 6.68 -21.34
N ASN A 287 -13.02 7.98 -21.04
CA ASN A 287 -12.30 8.95 -21.89
C ASN A 287 -10.85 9.17 -21.45
N ALA A 288 -10.45 8.62 -20.30
CA ALA A 288 -9.10 8.71 -19.79
C ALA A 288 -8.08 8.21 -20.83
N PRO A 289 -6.85 8.76 -20.84
CA PRO A 289 -5.78 8.24 -21.67
C PRO A 289 -5.53 6.74 -21.40
N PRO A 290 -4.91 6.01 -22.33
CA PRO A 290 -4.43 4.66 -22.03
C PRO A 290 -3.41 4.70 -20.90
N GLY A 291 -3.62 3.88 -19.88
CA GLY A 291 -2.80 3.90 -18.68
C GLY A 291 -3.33 3.00 -17.58
N THR A 292 -2.64 3.07 -16.45
CA THR A 292 -2.98 2.37 -15.21
C THR A 292 -3.76 3.27 -14.28
N TYR A 293 -4.87 2.75 -13.80
CA TYR A 293 -5.74 3.38 -12.81
C TYR A 293 -6.13 2.35 -11.75
N MET A 294 -6.89 2.78 -10.76
CA MET A 294 -7.39 1.89 -9.72
C MET A 294 -8.84 2.19 -9.40
N TYR A 295 -9.51 1.24 -8.77
CA TYR A 295 -10.79 1.46 -8.15
C TYR A 295 -10.72 0.99 -6.70
N HIS A 296 -11.42 1.69 -5.81
CA HIS A 296 -11.46 1.34 -4.40
C HIS A 296 -12.76 1.82 -3.76
N ASP A 297 -13.05 1.34 -2.55
CA ASP A 297 -14.17 1.86 -1.79
C ASP A 297 -14.03 3.36 -1.53
N HIS A 298 -15.14 4.06 -1.30
CA HIS A 298 -15.09 5.48 -0.95
C HIS A 298 -16.26 6.00 -0.09
N PRO A 299 -16.78 5.24 0.90
CA PRO A 299 -17.76 5.77 1.84
C PRO A 299 -17.06 6.74 2.80
N MET A 300 -17.48 8.01 2.82
CA MET A 300 -16.82 9.08 3.59
C MET A 300 -16.63 8.80 5.09
N LYS A 301 -17.43 7.90 5.67
CA LYS A 301 -17.38 7.59 7.10
C LYS A 301 -16.33 6.53 7.46
N ASP A 302 -16.13 5.53 6.61
CA ASP A 302 -15.39 4.30 6.95
C ASP A 302 -14.38 3.88 5.85
N MET A 303 -14.06 4.78 4.92
CA MET A 303 -13.18 4.53 3.76
C MET A 303 -11.86 3.86 4.12
N LEU A 304 -11.07 4.47 5.03
CA LEU A 304 -9.76 3.93 5.40
C LEU A 304 -9.85 2.48 5.92
N LYS A 305 -10.90 2.16 6.69
CA LYS A 305 -11.11 0.80 7.19
C LYS A 305 -11.41 -0.15 6.04
N GLN A 306 -12.31 0.22 5.13
CA GLN A 306 -12.73 -0.63 4.02
C GLN A 306 -11.58 -0.91 3.05
N GLU A 307 -10.77 0.10 2.76
CA GLU A 307 -9.59 -0.01 1.90
C GLU A 307 -8.54 -0.91 2.55
N GLN A 308 -8.23 -0.67 3.84
CA GLN A 308 -7.28 -1.48 4.61
C GLN A 308 -7.73 -2.94 4.77
N MET A 309 -9.04 -3.20 4.66
CA MET A 309 -9.63 -4.53 4.67
C MET A 309 -9.61 -5.22 3.30
N GLY A 310 -9.27 -4.53 2.20
CA GLY A 310 -9.03 -5.15 0.88
C GLY A 310 -9.95 -4.69 -0.26
N LEU A 311 -10.77 -3.66 -0.06
CA LEU A 311 -11.68 -3.16 -1.10
C LEU A 311 -10.99 -2.23 -2.10
N PHE A 312 -10.10 -2.81 -2.90
CA PHE A 312 -9.41 -2.13 -3.99
C PHE A 312 -9.10 -3.07 -5.15
N GLY A 313 -8.82 -2.54 -6.33
CA GLY A 313 -8.38 -3.30 -7.50
C GLY A 313 -7.88 -2.40 -8.63
N ALA A 314 -7.34 -3.03 -9.67
CA ALA A 314 -6.77 -2.33 -10.83
C ALA A 314 -7.85 -2.00 -11.87
N PHE A 315 -7.70 -0.85 -12.52
CA PHE A 315 -8.46 -0.47 -13.69
C PHE A 315 -7.50 -0.09 -14.82
N ILE A 316 -7.41 -0.91 -15.85
CA ILE A 316 -6.48 -0.70 -16.97
C ILE A 316 -7.26 -0.20 -18.18
N VAL A 317 -6.85 0.97 -18.69
CA VAL A 317 -7.35 1.54 -19.94
C VAL A 317 -6.36 1.23 -21.04
N GLU A 318 -6.80 0.44 -22.01
CA GLU A 318 -6.02 0.12 -23.18
C GLU A 318 -6.23 1.16 -24.29
N PRO A 319 -5.26 1.34 -25.18
CA PRO A 319 -5.46 2.14 -26.38
C PRO A 319 -6.53 1.56 -27.29
N LYS A 320 -7.40 2.44 -27.80
CA LYS A 320 -8.57 2.05 -28.59
C LYS A 320 -8.21 1.18 -29.79
N GLY A 321 -8.92 0.05 -29.92
CA GLY A 321 -8.91 -0.78 -31.13
C GLY A 321 -7.59 -1.50 -31.41
N THR A 322 -6.69 -1.49 -30.43
CA THR A 322 -5.33 -2.00 -30.57
C THR A 322 -4.90 -2.79 -29.33
N GLY A 323 -5.33 -2.39 -28.14
CA GLY A 323 -4.77 -2.93 -26.91
C GLY A 323 -3.32 -2.46 -26.71
N TRP A 324 -2.78 -2.61 -25.50
CA TRP A 324 -1.36 -2.29 -25.25
C TRP A 324 -0.43 -3.02 -26.21
N LYS A 325 -0.81 -4.24 -26.64
CA LYS A 325 -0.09 -5.07 -27.61
C LYS A 325 0.07 -4.47 -29.01
N GLN A 326 -0.75 -3.51 -29.43
CA GLN A 326 -0.65 -2.94 -30.79
C GLN A 326 -0.27 -1.44 -30.80
N VAL A 327 -0.35 -0.72 -29.67
CA VAL A 327 0.36 0.57 -29.51
C VAL A 327 1.81 0.36 -29.12
N HIS A 328 2.09 -0.72 -28.38
CA HIS A 328 3.42 -1.24 -28.14
C HIS A 328 3.51 -2.68 -28.64
N PRO A 329 3.61 -2.93 -29.96
CA PRO A 329 4.01 -4.24 -30.49
C PRO A 329 5.39 -4.71 -29.98
N GLY A 330 6.06 -3.90 -29.16
CA GLY A 330 7.28 -4.20 -28.46
C GLY A 330 7.15 -4.90 -27.10
N TYR A 331 6.01 -4.89 -26.38
CA TYR A 331 5.88 -5.60 -25.09
C TYR A 331 5.23 -6.97 -25.29
N GLN A 332 5.90 -8.02 -24.79
CA GLN A 332 5.44 -9.41 -24.92
C GLN A 332 4.77 -9.90 -23.64
N ASP A 333 5.26 -9.43 -22.50
CA ASP A 333 4.77 -9.75 -21.17
C ASP A 333 4.25 -8.48 -20.48
N GLU A 334 3.16 -8.62 -19.73
CA GLU A 334 2.45 -7.53 -19.06
C GLU A 334 1.96 -8.04 -17.70
N TYR A 335 2.22 -7.29 -16.64
CA TYR A 335 1.86 -7.65 -15.27
C TYR A 335 1.34 -6.45 -14.49
N THR A 336 0.37 -6.69 -13.63
CA THR A 336 -0.21 -5.71 -12.72
C THR A 336 0.19 -6.04 -11.28
N LEU A 337 0.87 -5.09 -10.64
CA LEU A 337 1.36 -5.19 -9.27
C LEU A 337 0.75 -4.07 -8.42
N ILE A 338 -0.07 -4.44 -7.46
CA ILE A 338 -0.64 -3.55 -6.46
C ILE A 338 0.15 -3.71 -5.16
N VAL A 339 0.87 -2.67 -4.76
CA VAL A 339 1.52 -2.61 -3.44
C VAL A 339 0.55 -2.02 -2.43
N ASN A 340 0.52 -2.62 -1.23
CA ASN A 340 -0.36 -2.20 -0.15
C ASN A 340 0.30 -2.42 1.22
N ASP A 341 0.20 -1.42 2.08
CA ASP A 341 0.48 -1.49 3.51
C ASP A 341 -0.82 -1.34 4.30
N SER A 342 -1.21 -2.38 5.04
CA SER A 342 -2.33 -2.25 5.96
C SER A 342 -2.09 -3.02 7.25
N PRO A 343 -2.70 -2.60 8.38
CA PRO A 343 -2.67 -3.40 9.61
C PRO A 343 -3.25 -4.81 9.41
N GLN A 344 -4.14 -4.99 8.45
CA GLN A 344 -4.81 -6.26 8.17
C GLN A 344 -3.92 -7.23 7.40
N PHE A 345 -3.14 -6.74 6.44
CA PHE A 345 -2.34 -7.58 5.54
C PHE A 345 -0.83 -7.51 5.79
N GLY A 346 -0.37 -6.49 6.53
CA GLY A 346 1.04 -6.09 6.53
C GLY A 346 1.44 -5.50 5.18
N TYR A 347 2.70 -5.71 4.78
CA TYR A 347 3.24 -5.28 3.49
C TYR A 347 3.02 -6.36 2.44
N THR A 348 2.34 -6.02 1.35
CA THR A 348 1.92 -7.00 0.34
C THR A 348 2.11 -6.51 -1.09
N ILE A 349 2.29 -7.46 -2.00
CA ILE A 349 2.14 -7.29 -3.45
C ILE A 349 0.99 -8.18 -3.88
N ASN A 350 -0.01 -7.61 -4.56
CA ASN A 350 -1.24 -8.30 -4.96
C ASN A 350 -1.92 -9.01 -3.76
N GLY A 351 -1.97 -8.34 -2.61
CA GLY A 351 -2.57 -8.85 -1.38
C GLY A 351 -1.80 -9.97 -0.68
N LEU A 352 -0.65 -10.38 -1.23
CA LEU A 352 0.16 -11.48 -0.74
C LEU A 352 1.49 -10.99 -0.17
N SER A 353 1.98 -11.69 0.85
CA SER A 353 3.29 -11.47 1.45
C SER A 353 4.22 -12.61 1.04
N TYR A 354 5.48 -12.31 0.73
CA TYR A 354 6.45 -13.35 0.40
C TYR A 354 6.51 -14.40 1.53
N PRO A 355 6.57 -15.72 1.24
CA PRO A 355 6.80 -16.35 -0.06
C PRO A 355 5.55 -16.64 -0.91
N ALA A 356 4.36 -16.12 -0.54
CA ALA A 356 3.13 -16.40 -1.28
C ALA A 356 2.95 -15.55 -2.55
N THR A 357 3.71 -14.47 -2.70
CA THR A 357 3.66 -13.61 -3.89
C THR A 357 3.96 -14.39 -5.18
N PRO A 358 3.36 -14.00 -6.31
CA PRO A 358 3.55 -14.68 -7.59
C PRO A 358 5.01 -14.62 -8.06
N VAL A 359 5.38 -15.56 -8.93
CA VAL A 359 6.64 -15.54 -9.66
C VAL A 359 6.31 -15.36 -11.14
N MET A 360 6.60 -14.17 -11.66
CA MET A 360 6.21 -13.76 -13.02
C MET A 360 7.10 -14.45 -14.07
N PRO A 361 6.55 -15.29 -14.97
CA PRO A 361 7.36 -16.02 -15.95
C PRO A 361 7.62 -15.17 -17.20
N VAL A 362 8.90 -14.89 -17.49
CA VAL A 362 9.31 -14.01 -18.61
C VAL A 362 10.26 -14.78 -19.53
N LYS A 363 10.20 -14.55 -20.85
CA LYS A 363 11.20 -15.13 -21.77
C LYS A 363 12.40 -14.21 -21.93
N LEU A 364 13.58 -14.80 -22.08
CA LEU A 364 14.78 -14.04 -22.43
C LEU A 364 14.58 -13.24 -23.73
N GLY A 365 14.78 -11.92 -23.66
CA GLY A 365 14.66 -10.99 -24.78
C GLY A 365 13.33 -10.25 -24.85
N ASP A 366 12.30 -10.71 -24.13
CA ASP A 366 10.99 -10.06 -24.12
C ASP A 366 11.09 -8.69 -23.44
N LYS A 367 10.34 -7.71 -23.97
CA LYS A 367 10.10 -6.47 -23.24
C LYS A 367 8.87 -6.66 -22.36
N VAL A 368 9.02 -6.26 -21.10
CA VAL A 368 8.02 -6.44 -20.06
C VAL A 368 7.45 -5.07 -19.70
N LEU A 369 6.13 -5.00 -19.60
CA LEU A 369 5.38 -3.87 -19.04
C LEU A 369 4.87 -4.24 -17.64
N VAL A 370 5.06 -3.34 -16.68
CA VAL A 370 4.59 -3.49 -15.30
C VAL A 370 3.70 -2.31 -14.96
N HIS A 371 2.43 -2.59 -14.67
CA HIS A 371 1.48 -1.63 -14.09
C HIS A 371 1.64 -1.67 -12.58
N LEU A 372 2.21 -0.61 -12.00
CA LEU A 372 2.50 -0.52 -10.58
C LEU A 372 1.55 0.48 -9.92
N ILE A 373 0.80 0.02 -8.93
CA ILE A 373 -0.20 0.81 -8.21
C ILE A 373 0.16 0.79 -6.74
N ASN A 374 0.18 1.95 -6.09
CA ASN A 374 0.24 2.02 -4.63
C ASN A 374 -1.13 2.44 -4.08
N ILE A 375 -1.84 1.48 -3.50
CA ILE A 375 -3.11 1.71 -2.80
C ILE A 375 -2.92 1.89 -1.29
N GLY A 376 -1.69 1.69 -0.81
CA GLY A 376 -1.36 1.80 0.59
C GLY A 376 -1.31 3.23 1.10
N SER A 377 -0.97 3.37 2.38
CA SER A 377 -0.86 4.66 3.07
C SER A 377 0.58 5.19 3.18
N MET A 378 1.55 4.41 2.72
CA MET A 378 2.98 4.73 2.80
C MET A 378 3.65 4.80 1.43
N ASP A 379 4.78 5.52 1.38
CA ASP A 379 5.70 5.45 0.25
C ASP A 379 6.40 4.08 0.21
N HIS A 380 6.56 3.54 -0.99
CA HIS A 380 7.28 2.30 -1.25
C HIS A 380 8.30 2.47 -2.39
N PRO A 381 9.60 2.59 -2.09
CA PRO A 381 10.63 2.62 -3.13
C PRO A 381 10.81 1.22 -3.74
N MET A 382 10.26 0.98 -4.93
CA MET A 382 10.29 -0.32 -5.59
C MET A 382 11.51 -0.46 -6.49
N HIS A 383 12.31 -1.50 -6.25
CA HIS A 383 13.57 -1.79 -6.94
C HIS A 383 13.50 -3.12 -7.70
N LEU A 384 14.04 -3.15 -8.91
CA LEU A 384 14.16 -4.35 -9.75
C LEU A 384 15.63 -4.78 -9.86
N HIS A 385 15.92 -5.99 -9.40
CA HIS A 385 17.26 -6.55 -9.52
C HIS A 385 17.58 -6.87 -10.98
N GLY A 386 18.85 -6.69 -11.37
CA GLY A 386 19.37 -7.08 -12.67
C GLY A 386 18.99 -6.17 -13.84
N PHE A 387 18.00 -5.29 -13.70
CA PHE A 387 17.56 -4.44 -14.80
C PHE A 387 17.37 -3.01 -14.32
N HIS A 388 17.80 -2.05 -15.14
CA HIS A 388 17.19 -0.72 -15.10
C HIS A 388 15.88 -0.79 -15.89
N PHE A 389 14.92 0.05 -15.51
CA PHE A 389 13.62 0.15 -16.20
C PHE A 389 13.34 1.59 -16.59
N GLN A 390 12.42 1.76 -17.52
CA GLN A 390 11.91 3.06 -17.93
C GLN A 390 10.58 3.33 -17.24
N LEU A 391 10.43 4.49 -16.59
CA LEU A 391 9.12 5.06 -16.28
C LEU A 391 8.54 5.67 -17.56
N ILE A 392 7.41 5.16 -18.03
CA ILE A 392 6.79 5.60 -19.30
C ILE A 392 5.47 6.35 -19.11
N ASN A 393 4.67 5.98 -18.10
CA ASN A 393 3.47 6.73 -17.68
C ASN A 393 3.46 6.90 -16.16
N GLN A 394 2.83 7.99 -15.71
CA GLN A 394 2.50 8.22 -14.30
C GLN A 394 1.06 8.74 -14.21
N ASP A 395 0.29 8.20 -13.28
CA ASP A 395 -1.12 8.57 -13.00
C ASP A 395 -2.00 8.54 -14.26
N GLY A 396 -1.75 7.53 -15.11
CA GLY A 396 -2.42 7.34 -16.39
C GLY A 396 -2.00 8.31 -17.51
N TRP A 397 -1.02 9.18 -17.29
CA TRP A 397 -0.53 10.13 -18.28
C TRP A 397 0.87 9.75 -18.80
N PRO A 398 1.05 9.73 -20.13
CA PRO A 398 2.38 9.49 -20.71
C PRO A 398 3.39 10.58 -20.42
N LEU A 399 4.60 10.14 -20.06
CA LEU A 399 5.74 11.03 -19.93
C LEU A 399 6.18 11.48 -21.33
N SER A 400 6.42 12.78 -21.49
CA SER A 400 6.97 13.34 -22.73
C SER A 400 8.35 12.78 -23.08
N SER A 401 9.09 12.34 -22.08
CA SER A 401 10.34 11.59 -22.22
C SER A 401 10.42 10.52 -21.13
N PRO A 402 10.41 9.22 -21.48
CA PRO A 402 10.64 8.15 -20.53
C PRO A 402 11.94 8.34 -19.73
N GLN A 403 11.91 8.01 -18.44
CA GLN A 403 13.05 8.17 -17.53
C GLN A 403 13.63 6.80 -17.18
N TRP A 404 14.94 6.63 -17.32
CA TRP A 404 15.63 5.41 -16.86
C TRP A 404 15.87 5.49 -15.36
N LEU A 405 15.43 4.46 -14.64
CA LEU A 405 15.50 4.36 -13.19
C LEU A 405 16.01 2.99 -12.78
N ASP A 406 16.62 2.95 -11.60
CA ASP A 406 16.97 1.73 -10.88
C ASP A 406 15.92 1.38 -9.81
N THR A 407 15.37 2.42 -9.17
CA THR A 407 14.36 2.34 -8.11
C THR A 407 13.36 3.47 -8.31
N ILE A 408 12.07 3.22 -8.12
CA ILE A 408 11.00 4.23 -8.19
C ILE A 408 10.33 4.38 -6.82
N ASN A 409 10.26 5.61 -6.29
CA ASN A 409 9.44 5.88 -5.11
C ASN A 409 7.96 5.87 -5.51
N THR A 410 7.19 4.88 -5.07
CA THR A 410 5.75 4.84 -5.32
C THR A 410 4.99 5.45 -4.16
N SER A 411 4.40 6.63 -4.36
CA SER A 411 3.60 7.30 -3.34
C SER A 411 2.15 6.79 -3.26
N PRO A 412 1.48 6.92 -2.10
CA PRO A 412 0.07 6.57 -1.93
C PRO A 412 -0.82 7.17 -3.02
N GLY A 413 -1.75 6.37 -3.55
CA GLY A 413 -2.70 6.79 -4.56
C GLY A 413 -2.10 7.08 -5.94
N SER A 414 -0.82 6.76 -6.17
CA SER A 414 -0.16 6.97 -7.47
C SER A 414 -0.10 5.69 -8.29
N THR A 415 -0.09 5.83 -9.62
CA THR A 415 0.13 4.72 -10.55
C THR A 415 1.31 4.99 -11.48
N TYR A 416 2.00 3.93 -11.89
CA TYR A 416 3.19 3.99 -12.73
C TYR A 416 3.18 2.86 -13.74
N ASP A 417 3.60 3.15 -14.98
CA ASP A 417 3.90 2.12 -15.96
C ASP A 417 5.41 2.04 -16.16
N LEU A 418 5.97 0.87 -15.87
CA LEU A 418 7.41 0.59 -15.95
C LEU A 418 7.70 -0.38 -17.09
N ALA A 419 8.77 -0.13 -17.85
CA ALA A 419 9.17 -0.97 -18.98
C ALA A 419 10.63 -1.40 -18.89
N PHE A 420 10.91 -2.69 -19.06
CA PHE A 420 12.30 -3.19 -19.17
C PHE A 420 12.42 -4.29 -20.22
N THR A 421 13.65 -4.63 -20.59
CA THR A 421 13.94 -5.76 -21.50
C THR A 421 14.66 -6.84 -20.72
N ALA A 422 14.09 -8.05 -20.69
CA ALA A 422 14.61 -9.18 -19.94
C ALA A 422 15.80 -9.82 -20.67
N ASN A 423 16.95 -9.15 -20.67
CA ASN A 423 18.15 -9.55 -21.44
C ASN A 423 19.11 -10.52 -20.72
N GLN A 424 18.75 -10.99 -19.53
CA GLN A 424 19.54 -11.98 -18.79
C GLN A 424 18.68 -12.97 -18.00
N LYS A 425 19.05 -14.25 -18.07
CA LYS A 425 18.34 -15.35 -17.39
C LYS A 425 18.54 -15.29 -15.88
N GLY A 426 17.53 -15.70 -15.14
CA GLY A 426 17.59 -15.78 -13.68
C GLY A 426 16.26 -15.45 -13.01
N LYS A 427 16.23 -15.63 -11.69
CA LYS A 427 15.16 -15.13 -10.83
C LYS A 427 15.61 -13.79 -10.25
N TRP A 428 14.95 -12.73 -10.67
CA TRP A 428 15.29 -11.36 -10.32
C TRP A 428 14.23 -10.80 -9.38
N LEU A 429 14.65 -10.39 -8.17
CA LEU A 429 13.74 -9.84 -7.19
C LEU A 429 13.19 -8.49 -7.65
N PHE A 430 11.92 -8.27 -7.34
CA PHE A 430 11.27 -6.97 -7.40
C PHE A 430 10.65 -6.69 -6.04
N HIS A 431 11.15 -5.69 -5.32
CA HIS A 431 10.81 -5.51 -3.91
C HIS A 431 10.88 -4.06 -3.44
N CYS A 432 10.25 -3.80 -2.30
CA CYS A 432 10.36 -2.51 -1.60
C CYS A 432 11.75 -2.37 -0.99
N HIS A 433 12.37 -1.20 -1.13
CA HIS A 433 13.72 -0.90 -0.64
C HIS A 433 13.70 -0.25 0.77
N ILE A 434 12.58 -0.37 1.48
CA ILE A 434 12.52 -0.16 2.93
C ILE A 434 12.70 -1.54 3.58
N THR A 435 13.79 -1.70 4.34
CA THR A 435 14.23 -3.00 4.86
C THR A 435 13.14 -3.70 5.67
N GLU A 436 12.42 -2.95 6.49
CA GLU A 436 11.36 -3.44 7.37
C GLU A 436 10.14 -3.95 6.60
N HIS A 437 10.01 -3.60 5.32
CA HIS A 437 8.89 -4.03 4.47
C HIS A 437 9.16 -5.37 3.78
N VAL A 438 10.40 -5.89 3.86
CA VAL A 438 10.86 -7.08 3.15
C VAL A 438 11.37 -8.20 4.07
N THR A 439 11.15 -8.07 5.38
CA THR A 439 11.56 -9.05 6.39
C THR A 439 10.56 -9.14 7.53
N ASP A 440 10.43 -10.31 8.15
CA ASP A 440 9.76 -10.47 9.44
C ASP A 440 10.73 -10.44 10.63
N GLY A 441 11.98 -10.04 10.38
CA GLY A 441 13.07 -9.98 11.36
C GLY A 441 13.99 -11.21 11.29
N GLU A 442 13.48 -12.33 10.80
CA GLU A 442 14.25 -13.58 10.68
C GLU A 442 14.39 -14.02 9.22
N ASN A 443 13.33 -13.87 8.42
CA ASN A 443 13.27 -14.33 7.04
C ASN A 443 12.75 -13.24 6.11
N MET A 444 13.05 -13.40 4.81
CA MET A 444 12.42 -12.59 3.78
C MET A 444 10.90 -12.79 3.82
N SER A 445 10.16 -11.71 3.87
CA SER A 445 8.70 -11.66 3.99
C SER A 445 8.23 -10.34 3.36
N GLY A 446 6.93 -10.09 3.23
CA GLY A 446 6.44 -8.76 2.87
C GLY A 446 6.43 -8.48 1.37
N MET A 447 6.75 -7.24 0.99
CA MET A 447 6.72 -6.74 -0.39
C MET A 447 7.91 -7.23 -1.22
N VAL A 448 7.91 -8.52 -1.54
CA VAL A 448 8.91 -9.13 -2.40
C VAL A 448 8.20 -10.03 -3.40
N THR A 449 8.47 -9.85 -4.69
CA THR A 449 8.11 -10.78 -5.76
C THR A 449 9.33 -10.97 -6.67
N MET A 450 9.20 -11.70 -7.78
CA MET A 450 10.29 -11.90 -8.71
C MET A 450 9.82 -12.13 -10.14
N PHE A 451 10.68 -11.71 -11.07
CA PHE A 451 10.61 -12.12 -12.47
C PHE A 451 11.54 -13.31 -12.70
N ASN A 452 11.01 -14.37 -13.30
CA ASN A 452 11.76 -15.57 -13.65
C ASN A 452 12.00 -15.61 -15.15
N VAL A 453 13.18 -15.15 -15.57
CA VAL A 453 13.58 -15.02 -16.98
C VAL A 453 14.22 -16.33 -17.46
N GLN A 454 13.60 -17.00 -18.43
CA GLN A 454 13.99 -18.33 -18.91
C GLN A 454 14.49 -18.36 -20.37
#